data_AF-A0A3B0VCA5-F1
#
_entry.id   AF-A0A3B0VCA5-F1
#
_cell.length_a   1.000
_cell.length_b   1.000
_cell.length_c   1.000
_cell.angle_alpha   90.00
_cell.angle_beta   90.00
_cell.angle_gamma   90.00
#
_symmetry.space_group_name_H-M   'P 1'
#
loop_
_entity.id
_entity.type
_entity.pdbx_description
1 polymer ?
#
loop_
_entity_poly.entity_id
_entity_poly.type
_entity_poly.pdbx_seq_one_letter_code
_entity_poly.pdbx_strand_id
1 'polypeptide(L)'
;MRLKNIIFTLALLTITLVIIVNYIYLQHKTRKQFVELQASIEQEHNLNADWGRLQLEHSTLVNNSRIETIAKIQLGMKLPEDEHIISITR
;
A
#
# COMPACT_ATOMS: atom_id res chain seq x y z
N MET A 1 9.39 51.56 38.34
CA MET A 1 8.29 51.13 37.44
C MET A 1 8.76 50.91 35.99
N ARG A 2 9.48 51.84 35.35
CA ARG A 2 9.92 51.69 33.94
C ARG A 2 10.84 50.49 33.65
N LEU A 3 11.78 50.17 34.55
CA LEU A 3 12.72 49.05 34.36
C LEU A 3 12.00 47.69 34.34
N LYS A 4 11.00 47.49 35.20
CA LYS A 4 10.21 46.25 35.28
C LYS A 4 9.42 46.01 33.99
N ASN A 5 8.90 47.08 33.38
CA ASN A 5 8.18 47.01 32.11
C ASN A 5 9.11 46.65 30.95
N ILE A 6 10.32 47.23 30.90
CA ILE A 6 11.31 46.92 29.86
C ILE A 6 11.74 45.45 29.93
N ILE A 7 12.02 44.93 31.13
CA ILE A 7 12.38 43.52 31.33
C ILE A 7 11.23 42.61 30.87
N PHE A 8 9.99 42.95 31.22
CA PHE A 8 8.82 42.19 30.77
C PHE A 8 8.66 42.18 29.25
N THR A 9 8.82 43.32 28.59
CA THR A 9 8.74 43.40 27.12
C THR A 9 9.86 42.60 26.44
N LEU A 10 11.07 42.62 27.00
CA LEU A 10 12.20 41.89 26.44
C LEU A 10 11.99 40.38 26.59
N ALA A 11 11.52 39.93 27.76
CA ALA A 11 11.16 38.54 27.99
C ALA A 11 10.09 38.07 27.01
N LEU A 12 9.02 38.84 26.81
CA LEU A 12 7.97 38.51 25.86
C LEU A 12 8.49 38.40 24.42
N LEU A 13 9.35 39.35 24.01
CA LEU A 13 9.97 39.34 22.68
C LEU A 13 10.83 38.09 22.47
N THR A 14 11.63 37.70 23.46
CA THR A 14 12.44 36.47 23.38
C THR A 14 11.57 35.22 23.29
N ILE A 15 10.48 35.14 24.05
CA ILE A 15 9.54 34.02 24.01
C ILE A 15 8.91 33.90 22.62
N THR A 16 8.43 35.02 22.06
CA THR A 16 7.82 35.03 20.72
C THR A 16 8.82 34.60 19.65
N LEU A 17 10.07 35.05 19.72
CA LEU A 17 11.13 34.63 18.79
C LEU A 17 11.37 33.11 18.85
N VAL A 18 11.47 32.55 20.06
CA VAL A 18 11.65 31.10 20.25
C VAL A 18 10.48 30.32 19.66
N ILE A 19 9.24 30.78 19.88
CA ILE A 19 8.05 30.14 19.32
C ILE A 19 8.08 30.15 17.79
N ILE A 20 8.40 31.29 17.17
CA ILE A 20 8.43 31.41 15.71
C ILE A 20 9.47 30.47 15.10
N VAL A 21 10.69 30.46 15.65
CA VAL A 21 11.76 29.58 15.17
C VAL A 21 11.37 28.11 15.34
N ASN A 22 10.81 27.75 16.49
CA ASN A 22 10.39 26.37 16.75
C ASN A 22 9.26 25.94 15.81
N TYR A 23 8.28 26.81 15.57
CA TYR A 23 7.19 26.55 14.65
C TYR A 23 7.69 26.29 13.22
N ILE A 24 8.59 27.12 12.71
CA ILE A 24 9.17 26.94 11.37
C ILE A 24 9.94 25.62 11.29
N TYR A 25 10.74 25.31 12.32
CA TYR A 25 11.48 24.05 12.39
C TYR A 25 10.53 22.84 12.38
N LEU A 26 9.48 22.88 13.20
CA LEU A 26 8.50 21.80 13.28
C LEU A 26 7.74 21.64 11.96
N GLN A 27 7.34 22.73 11.33
CA GLN A 27 6.68 22.72 10.02
C GLN A 27 7.58 22.10 8.95
N HIS A 28 8.87 22.45 8.93
CA HIS A 28 9.83 21.86 7.99
C HIS A 28 10.01 20.37 8.25
N LYS A 29 10.18 19.96 9.52
CA LYS A 29 10.30 18.56 9.90
C LYS A 29 9.07 17.74 9.51
N THR A 30 7.87 18.25 9.76
CA THR A 30 6.61 17.62 9.36
C THR A 30 6.53 17.44 7.86
N ARG A 31 6.88 18.46 7.07
CA ARG A 31 6.89 18.34 5.60
C ARG A 31 7.85 17.26 5.12
N LYS A 32 9.06 17.19 5.72
CA LYS A 32 10.05 16.16 5.36
C LYS A 32 9.54 14.75 5.68
N GLN A 33 9.03 14.54 6.90
CA GLN A 33 8.48 13.25 7.32
C GLN A 33 7.27 12.83 6.47
N PHE A 34 6.44 13.79 6.07
CA PHE A 34 5.30 13.53 5.19
C PHE A 34 5.76 13.06 3.81
N VAL A 35 6.79 13.68 3.22
CA VAL A 35 7.33 13.25 1.93
C VAL A 35 7.91 11.83 2.01
N GLU A 36 8.65 11.52 3.07
CA GLU A 36 9.18 10.17 3.30
C GLU A 36 8.06 9.13 3.43
N LEU A 37 6.98 9.47 4.16
CA LEU A 37 5.81 8.61 4.27
C LEU A 37 5.13 8.37 2.91
N GLN A 38 4.92 9.44 2.13
CA GLN A 38 4.30 9.33 0.80
C GLN A 38 5.13 8.45 -0.14
N ALA A 39 6.46 8.56 -0.10
CA ALA A 39 7.33 7.72 -0.92
C ALA A 39 7.17 6.22 -0.59
N SER A 40 7.09 5.86 0.69
CA SER A 40 6.85 4.47 1.11
C SER A 40 5.47 3.96 0.68
N ILE A 41 4.44 4.80 0.81
CA ILE A 41 3.08 4.47 0.37
C ILE A 41 3.04 4.25 -1.15
N GLU A 42 3.73 5.08 -1.92
CA GLU A 42 3.82 4.92 -3.38
C GLU A 42 4.52 3.59 -3.76
N GLN A 43 5.57 3.20 -3.05
CA GLN A 43 6.22 1.90 -3.23
C GLN A 43 5.26 0.74 -2.95
N GLU A 44 4.49 0.81 -1.86
CA GLU A 44 3.48 -0.20 -1.52
C GLU A 44 2.41 -0.30 -2.61
N HIS A 45 1.90 0.84 -3.09
CA HIS A 45 0.90 0.86 -4.16
C HIS A 45 1.42 0.23 -5.45
N ASN A 46 2.66 0.55 -5.85
CA ASN A 46 3.28 -0.03 -7.04
C ASN A 46 3.42 -1.55 -6.89
N LEU A 47 3.91 -2.03 -5.74
CA LEU A 47 4.05 -3.46 -5.49
C LEU A 47 2.70 -4.19 -5.49
N ASN A 48 1.65 -3.57 -4.94
CA ASN A 48 0.32 -4.14 -4.94
C ASN A 48 -0.29 -4.20 -6.36
N ALA A 49 -0.02 -3.20 -7.21
CA ALA A 49 -0.43 -3.21 -8.60
C ALA A 49 0.28 -4.35 -9.38
N ASP A 50 1.59 -4.50 -9.19
CA ASP A 50 2.37 -5.58 -9.79
C ASP A 50 1.88 -6.96 -9.32
N TRP A 51 1.58 -7.10 -8.03
CA TRP A 51 1.00 -8.30 -7.47
C TRP A 51 -0.36 -8.62 -8.08
N GLY A 52 -1.24 -7.63 -8.20
CA GLY A 52 -2.54 -7.79 -8.86
C GLY A 52 -2.39 -8.26 -10.30
N ARG A 53 -1.43 -7.70 -11.04
CA ARG A 53 -1.10 -8.14 -12.40
C ARG A 53 -0.61 -9.59 -12.42
N LEU A 54 0.33 -9.96 -11.57
CA LEU A 54 0.82 -11.33 -11.43
C LEU A 54 -0.31 -12.32 -11.10
N GLN A 55 -1.24 -11.93 -10.25
CA GLN A 55 -2.37 -12.77 -9.88
C GLN A 55 -3.33 -12.98 -11.06
N LEU A 56 -3.54 -11.97 -11.90
CA LEU A 56 -4.29 -12.11 -13.15
C LEU A 56 -3.56 -13.03 -14.13
N GLU A 57 -2.24 -12.85 -14.31
CA GLU A 57 -1.41 -13.73 -15.13
C GLU A 57 -1.51 -15.19 -14.64
N HIS A 58 -1.41 -15.44 -13.34
CA HIS A 58 -1.55 -16.79 -12.76
C HIS A 58 -2.97 -17.36 -12.95
N SER A 59 -4.00 -16.54 -12.77
CA SER A 59 -5.40 -16.96 -12.98
C SER A 59 -5.66 -17.41 -14.41
N THR A 60 -4.97 -16.82 -15.40
CA THR A 60 -5.05 -17.25 -16.79
C THR A 60 -4.31 -18.58 -17.05
N LEU A 61 -3.21 -18.84 -16.34
CA LEU A 61 -2.43 -20.07 -16.47
C LEU A 61 -3.07 -21.29 -15.79
N VAL A 62 -3.85 -21.05 -14.73
CA VAL A 62 -4.62 -22.06 -13.96
C VAL A 62 -6.05 -22.24 -14.50
N ASN A 63 -6.42 -21.53 -15.57
CA ASN A 63 -7.71 -21.73 -16.21
C ASN A 63 -7.89 -23.22 -16.56
N ASN A 64 -8.94 -23.84 -16.02
CA ASN A 64 -9.27 -25.27 -16.18
C ASN A 64 -9.24 -25.72 -17.64
N SER A 65 -9.55 -24.83 -18.59
CA SER A 65 -9.45 -25.10 -20.03
C SER A 65 -8.04 -25.54 -20.48
N ARG A 66 -6.99 -24.96 -19.90
CA ARG A 66 -5.60 -25.31 -20.22
C ARG A 66 -5.21 -26.64 -19.59
N ILE A 67 -5.67 -26.92 -18.37
CA ILE A 67 -5.50 -28.22 -17.71
C ILE A 67 -6.22 -29.31 -18.51
N GLU A 68 -7.46 -29.07 -18.94
CA GLU A 68 -8.27 -30.01 -19.73
C GLU A 68 -7.63 -30.28 -21.11
N THR A 69 -7.08 -29.24 -21.74
CA THR A 69 -6.34 -29.37 -23.01
C THR A 69 -5.07 -30.20 -22.84
N ILE A 70 -4.27 -29.95 -21.81
CA ILE A 70 -3.06 -30.73 -21.51
C ILE A 70 -3.44 -32.17 -21.15
N ALA A 71 -4.50 -32.39 -20.37
CA ALA A 71 -4.99 -33.72 -20.02
C ALA A 71 -5.47 -34.51 -21.25
N LYS A 72 -6.17 -33.86 -22.19
CA LYS A 72 -6.55 -34.46 -23.47
C LYS A 72 -5.34 -34.81 -24.33
N ILE A 73 -4.37 -33.90 -24.45
CA ILE A 73 -3.24 -34.05 -25.39
C ILE A 73 -2.11 -34.93 -24.85
N GLN A 74 -1.68 -34.73 -23.60
CA GLN A 74 -0.56 -35.46 -23.01
C GLN A 74 -0.97 -36.75 -22.30
N LEU A 75 -2.16 -36.76 -21.68
CA LEU A 75 -2.64 -37.92 -20.91
C LEU A 75 -3.74 -38.71 -21.65
N GLY A 76 -4.17 -38.26 -22.83
CA GLY A 76 -5.21 -38.93 -23.63
C GLY A 76 -6.59 -38.96 -22.96
N MET A 77 -6.83 -38.14 -21.93
CA MET A 77 -8.08 -38.14 -21.18
C MET A 77 -9.25 -37.71 -22.08
N LYS A 78 -10.39 -38.40 -21.97
CA LYS A 78 -11.64 -38.09 -22.67
C LYS A 78 -12.72 -37.83 -21.62
N LEU A 79 -13.71 -37.00 -21.96
CA LEU A 79 -14.85 -36.78 -21.08
C LEU A 79 -15.63 -38.11 -20.98
N PRO A 80 -15.97 -38.59 -19.77
CA PRO A 80 -16.78 -39.80 -19.63
C PRO A 80 -18.16 -39.58 -20.25
N GLU A 81 -18.65 -40.58 -20.97
CA GLU A 81 -20.03 -40.62 -21.48
C GLU A 81 -21.01 -40.81 -20.31
N ASP A 82 -22.25 -40.34 -20.45
CA ASP A 82 -23.25 -40.25 -19.37
C ASP A 82 -23.48 -41.58 -18.61
N GLU A 83 -23.18 -42.72 -19.24
CA GLU A 83 -23.25 -44.07 -18.63
C GLU A 83 -22.19 -44.33 -17.54
N HIS A 84 -21.23 -43.44 -17.30
CA HIS A 84 -20.17 -43.62 -16.30
C HIS A 84 -20.22 -42.63 -15.13
N ILE A 85 -21.29 -41.83 -15.03
CA ILE A 85 -21.46 -40.84 -13.97
C ILE A 85 -22.36 -41.40 -12.87
N ILE A 86 -21.76 -41.85 -11.76
CA ILE A 86 -22.50 -42.24 -10.55
C ILE A 86 -22.74 -41.01 -9.66
N SER A 87 -23.98 -40.51 -9.68
CA SER A 87 -24.46 -39.51 -8.72
C SER A 87 -24.64 -40.17 -7.35
N ILE A 88 -23.66 -39.99 -6.46
CA ILE A 88 -23.81 -40.28 -5.03
C ILE A 88 -24.71 -39.21 -4.40
N THR A 89 -26.01 -39.48 -4.39
CA THR A 89 -27.01 -38.71 -3.64
C THR A 89 -26.86 -39.03 -2.16
N ARG A 90 -26.83 -38.00 -1.30
CA ARG A 90 -26.77 -38.12 0.16
C ARG A 90 -28.13 -38.47 0.75
#